data_AF-A0A1I7ZET8-F1
#
_entry.id   AF-A0A1I7ZET8-F1
#
_cell.length_a   1.000
_cell.length_b   1.000
_cell.length_c   1.000
_cell.angle_alpha   90.00
_cell.angle_beta   90.00
_cell.angle_gamma   90.00
#
_symmetry.space_group_name_H-M   'P 1'
#
loop_
_entity.id
_entity.type
_entity.pdbx_description
1 polymer ?
#
loop_
_entity_poly.entity_id
_entity_poly.type
_entity_poly.pdbx_seq_one_letter_code
_entity_poly.pdbx_strand_id
1 'polypeptide(L)'
;MLNSLRNVVFGEIWLDYNGQTSLTFLEQQIARSPFLELIELFEGSSKWPQFVLPLLEMYCLKGRPGRHISLKVHDSLETAIDLNFVEKFFEHWKDNGTLSFWLEFDREAVDPEDWQTLLKKGQVTEFEPDNFRSVIKHETAKSIAICYAGKYLYPSLGFRTCTCDLSEECFLKEHYPEYHDF
;
A
#
# COMPACT_ATOMS: atom_id res chain seq x y z
N MET A 1 -16.43 -18.28 -12.93
CA MET A 1 -16.55 -16.94 -13.55
C MET A 1 -15.17 -16.31 -13.81
N LEU A 2 -14.21 -16.32 -12.88
CA LEU A 2 -12.85 -15.78 -13.13
C LEU A 2 -12.14 -16.38 -14.36
N ASN A 3 -12.33 -17.68 -14.64
CA ASN A 3 -11.71 -18.32 -15.81
C ASN A 3 -12.11 -17.70 -17.16
N SER A 4 -13.31 -17.12 -17.30
CA SER A 4 -13.72 -16.43 -18.53
C SER A 4 -13.12 -15.04 -18.67
N LEU A 5 -12.55 -14.48 -17.60
CA LEU A 5 -11.94 -13.14 -17.56
C LEU A 5 -10.42 -13.17 -17.72
N ARG A 6 -9.82 -14.35 -17.94
CA ARG A 6 -8.37 -14.56 -17.95
C ARG A 6 -7.58 -13.71 -18.97
N ASN A 7 -8.25 -13.30 -20.05
CA ASN A 7 -7.64 -12.49 -21.13
C ASN A 7 -8.01 -11.01 -21.04
N VAL A 8 -8.80 -10.62 -20.04
CA VAL A 8 -9.18 -9.24 -19.78
C VAL A 8 -8.20 -8.66 -18.76
N VAL A 9 -7.77 -7.41 -18.97
CA VAL A 9 -6.96 -6.64 -18.04
C VAL A 9 -7.82 -5.59 -17.36
N PHE A 10 -7.63 -5.41 -16.05
CA PHE A 10 -8.43 -4.51 -15.24
C PHE A 10 -7.58 -3.40 -14.63
N GLY A 11 -8.19 -2.23 -14.44
CA GLY A 11 -7.59 -1.11 -13.71
C GLY A 11 -7.79 -1.23 -12.20
N GLU A 12 -8.88 -1.89 -11.81
CA GLU A 12 -9.24 -2.12 -10.43
C GLU A 12 -9.78 -3.53 -10.29
N ILE A 13 -9.38 -4.23 -9.23
CA ILE A 13 -9.90 -5.56 -8.91
C ILE A 13 -10.28 -5.67 -7.44
N TRP A 14 -11.44 -6.27 -7.22
CA TRP A 14 -11.95 -6.71 -5.92
C TRP A 14 -12.01 -8.23 -5.95
N LEU A 15 -11.33 -8.89 -5.01
CA LEU A 15 -11.09 -10.32 -5.14
C LEU A 15 -11.23 -11.07 -3.81
N ASP A 16 -12.19 -11.98 -3.80
CA ASP A 16 -12.35 -12.99 -2.78
C ASP A 16 -11.41 -14.17 -3.05
N TYR A 17 -10.85 -14.76 -1.99
CA TYR A 17 -10.06 -15.97 -2.16
C TYR A 17 -10.97 -17.20 -2.39
N ASN A 18 -10.79 -17.82 -3.55
CA ASN A 18 -11.46 -19.06 -3.97
C ASN A 18 -10.41 -20.05 -4.51
N GLY A 19 -9.37 -20.28 -3.70
CA GLY A 19 -8.27 -21.17 -4.02
C GLY A 19 -7.39 -20.71 -5.19
N GLN A 20 -6.79 -21.68 -5.88
CA GLN A 20 -5.82 -21.44 -6.95
C GLN A 20 -6.35 -20.57 -8.09
N THR A 21 -7.68 -20.54 -8.32
CA THR A 21 -8.29 -19.72 -9.37
C THR A 21 -8.10 -18.24 -9.08
N SER A 22 -8.40 -17.79 -7.86
CA SER A 22 -8.21 -16.39 -7.45
C SER A 22 -6.73 -16.01 -7.48
N LEU A 23 -5.85 -16.88 -6.97
CA LEU A 23 -4.41 -16.64 -6.98
C LEU A 23 -3.86 -16.47 -8.40
N THR A 24 -4.20 -17.40 -9.30
CA THR A 24 -3.75 -17.36 -10.70
C THR A 24 -4.27 -16.10 -11.40
N PHE A 25 -5.51 -15.70 -11.11
CA PHE A 25 -6.08 -14.47 -11.66
C PHE A 25 -5.33 -13.23 -11.16
N LEU A 26 -5.08 -13.13 -9.84
CA LEU A 26 -4.33 -12.03 -9.23
C LEU A 26 -2.93 -11.91 -9.82
N GLU A 27 -2.20 -13.02 -9.92
CA GLU A 27 -0.86 -13.07 -10.52
C GLU A 27 -0.87 -12.55 -11.97
N GLN A 28 -1.86 -12.97 -12.75
CA GLN A 28 -2.00 -12.53 -14.13
C GLN A 28 -2.35 -11.04 -14.26
N GLN A 29 -3.23 -10.52 -13.40
CA GLN A 29 -3.55 -9.09 -13.42
C GLN A 29 -2.33 -8.25 -13.05
N ILE A 30 -1.62 -8.62 -11.99
CA ILE A 30 -0.39 -7.93 -11.61
C ILE A 30 0.64 -8.00 -12.73
N ALA A 31 0.84 -9.16 -13.36
CA ALA A 31 1.83 -9.32 -14.42
C ALA A 31 1.46 -8.57 -15.73
N ARG A 32 0.18 -8.57 -16.12
CA ARG A 32 -0.25 -8.19 -17.48
C ARG A 32 -0.97 -6.86 -17.57
N SER A 33 -1.53 -6.33 -16.48
CA SER A 33 -2.30 -5.09 -16.55
C SER A 33 -1.38 -3.86 -16.36
N PRO A 34 -1.13 -3.07 -17.42
CA PRO A 34 -0.24 -1.91 -17.32
C PRO A 34 -0.89 -0.72 -16.60
N PHE A 35 -2.20 -0.76 -16.36
CA PHE A 35 -2.99 0.29 -15.70
C PHE A 35 -3.70 -0.21 -14.43
N LEU A 36 -3.28 -1.35 -13.87
CA LEU A 36 -3.78 -1.77 -12.56
C LEU A 36 -3.33 -0.77 -11.50
N GLU A 37 -4.32 -0.12 -10.90
CA GLU A 37 -4.23 0.97 -9.94
C GLU A 37 -4.79 0.58 -8.57
N LEU A 38 -5.77 -0.33 -8.50
CA LEU A 38 -6.34 -0.79 -7.23
C LEU A 38 -6.45 -2.32 -7.16
N ILE A 39 -6.00 -2.89 -6.04
CA ILE A 39 -6.31 -4.25 -5.62
C ILE A 39 -6.96 -4.18 -4.25
N GLU A 40 -8.11 -4.79 -4.10
CA GLU A 40 -8.82 -4.95 -2.84
C GLU A 40 -9.09 -6.44 -2.60
N LEU A 41 -8.50 -6.97 -1.53
CA LEU A 41 -8.59 -8.38 -1.17
C LEU A 41 -9.55 -8.58 0.00
N PHE A 42 -10.57 -9.40 -0.21
CA PHE A 42 -11.55 -9.77 0.80
C PHE A 42 -11.40 -11.24 1.21
N GLU A 43 -11.90 -11.55 2.40
CA GLU A 43 -12.16 -12.93 2.79
C GLU A 43 -13.25 -13.52 1.90
N GLY A 44 -12.94 -14.67 1.28
CA GLY A 44 -13.89 -15.43 0.46
C GLY A 44 -14.47 -16.62 1.22
N SER A 45 -14.38 -17.81 0.62
CA SER A 45 -14.68 -19.06 1.32
C SER A 45 -13.62 -19.45 2.35
N SER A 46 -12.47 -18.77 2.30
CA SER A 46 -11.28 -19.00 3.11
C SER A 46 -10.41 -17.75 3.05
N LYS A 47 -9.51 -17.58 4.02
CA LYS A 47 -8.49 -16.53 3.99
C LYS A 47 -7.42 -16.82 2.93
N TRP A 48 -6.87 -15.76 2.36
CA TRP A 48 -5.70 -15.78 1.49
C TRP A 48 -4.47 -16.30 2.24
N PRO A 49 -3.72 -17.22 1.62
CA PRO A 49 -2.55 -17.80 2.24
C PRO A 49 -1.36 -16.84 2.24
N GLN A 50 -0.47 -16.99 3.22
CA GLN A 50 0.67 -16.10 3.43
C GLN A 50 1.61 -16.00 2.22
N PHE A 51 1.67 -17.02 1.36
CA PHE A 51 2.48 -16.99 0.14
C PHE A 51 1.97 -15.97 -0.90
N VAL A 52 0.81 -15.32 -0.70
CA VAL A 52 0.36 -14.19 -1.54
C VAL A 52 1.20 -12.93 -1.30
N LEU A 53 1.86 -12.81 -0.14
CA LEU A 53 2.58 -11.59 0.24
C LEU A 53 3.65 -11.16 -0.78
N PRO A 54 4.54 -12.03 -1.30
CA PRO A 54 5.49 -11.64 -2.34
C PRO A 54 4.82 -11.11 -3.62
N LEU A 55 3.62 -11.58 -3.94
CA LEU A 55 2.87 -11.11 -5.10
C LEU A 55 2.32 -9.69 -4.87
N LEU A 56 1.83 -9.42 -3.66
CA LEU A 56 1.39 -8.10 -3.22
C LEU A 56 2.56 -7.10 -3.13
N GLU A 57 3.70 -7.55 -2.61
CA GLU A 57 4.96 -6.80 -2.61
C GLU A 57 5.35 -6.39 -4.04
N MET A 58 5.39 -7.34 -4.97
CA MET A 58 5.68 -7.07 -6.38
C MET A 58 4.70 -6.08 -7.01
N TYR A 59 3.41 -6.14 -6.63
CA TYR A 59 2.44 -5.15 -7.08
C TYR A 59 2.78 -3.76 -6.53
N CYS A 60 2.91 -3.59 -5.21
CA CYS A 60 3.23 -2.30 -4.55
C CYS A 60 4.51 -1.65 -5.10
N LEU A 61 5.53 -2.44 -5.45
CA LEU A 61 6.79 -1.95 -6.03
C LEU A 61 6.64 -1.44 -7.47
N LYS A 62 5.49 -1.62 -8.14
CA LYS A 62 5.21 -0.98 -9.43
C LYS A 62 4.77 0.47 -9.30
N GLY A 63 4.42 0.91 -8.08
CA GLY A 63 4.05 2.28 -7.78
C GLY A 63 5.25 3.21 -7.95
N ARG A 64 5.09 4.26 -8.75
CA ARG A 64 6.16 5.21 -9.11
C ARG A 64 5.60 6.60 -9.38
N PRO A 65 6.42 7.66 -9.55
CA PRO A 65 5.89 9.00 -9.81
C PRO A 65 5.08 8.96 -11.12
N GLY A 66 3.86 9.53 -11.09
CA GLY A 66 2.91 9.46 -12.20
C GLY A 66 2.12 8.15 -12.33
N ARG A 67 2.40 7.13 -11.51
CA ARG A 67 1.57 5.92 -11.39
C ARG A 67 1.40 5.56 -9.93
N HIS A 68 0.33 6.07 -9.35
CA HIS A 68 -0.09 5.70 -8.01
C HIS A 68 -0.83 4.37 -8.04
N ILE A 69 -0.54 3.49 -7.08
CA ILE A 69 -1.29 2.24 -6.92
C ILE A 69 -1.74 2.07 -5.47
N SER A 70 -2.84 1.38 -5.27
CA SER A 70 -3.46 1.15 -3.98
C SER A 70 -3.68 -0.34 -3.77
N LEU A 71 -3.35 -0.81 -2.56
CA LEU A 71 -3.60 -2.17 -2.09
C LEU A 71 -4.38 -2.09 -0.77
N LYS A 72 -5.51 -2.77 -0.73
CA LYS A 72 -6.36 -2.89 0.46
C LYS A 72 -6.56 -4.36 0.81
N VAL A 73 -6.45 -4.70 2.08
CA VAL A 73 -6.55 -6.08 2.57
C VAL A 73 -7.51 -6.13 3.77
N HIS A 74 -8.68 -6.74 3.56
CA HIS A 74 -9.82 -6.75 4.51
C HIS A 74 -10.00 -8.10 5.21
N ASP A 75 -9.44 -8.24 6.42
CA ASP A 75 -9.33 -9.47 7.25
C ASP A 75 -9.07 -10.75 6.44
N SER A 76 -8.35 -10.58 5.34
CA SER A 76 -8.37 -11.57 4.28
C SER A 76 -7.16 -12.47 4.32
N LEU A 77 -6.18 -12.27 5.22
CA LEU A 77 -4.96 -13.09 5.30
C LEU A 77 -5.03 -14.13 6.43
N GLU A 78 -4.47 -15.32 6.18
CA GLU A 78 -4.37 -16.39 7.19
C GLU A 78 -3.55 -15.99 8.43
N THR A 79 -2.60 -15.07 8.27
CA THR A 79 -1.73 -14.58 9.34
C THR A 79 -1.64 -13.06 9.29
N ALA A 80 -1.44 -12.45 10.45
CA ALA A 80 -1.13 -11.03 10.54
C ALA A 80 0.13 -10.69 9.75
N ILE A 81 0.14 -9.49 9.20
CA ILE A 81 1.28 -8.90 8.50
C ILE A 81 2.28 -8.45 9.55
N ASP A 82 3.49 -8.95 9.41
CA ASP A 82 4.60 -8.60 10.29
C ASP A 82 5.29 -7.30 9.85
N LEU A 83 6.03 -6.69 10.77
CA LEU A 83 6.84 -5.52 10.48
C LEU A 83 7.83 -5.76 9.32
N ASN A 84 8.36 -6.98 9.16
CA ASN A 84 9.34 -7.31 8.12
C ASN A 84 8.76 -7.10 6.72
N PHE A 85 7.51 -7.47 6.47
CA PHE A 85 6.85 -7.24 5.19
C PHE A 85 6.82 -5.74 4.84
N VAL A 86 6.48 -4.90 5.83
CA VAL A 86 6.38 -3.45 5.65
C VAL A 86 7.75 -2.80 5.50
N GLU A 87 8.75 -3.26 6.25
CA GLU A 87 10.10 -2.70 6.26
C GLU A 87 10.79 -2.78 4.90
N LYS A 88 10.54 -3.83 4.11
CA LYS A 88 11.06 -3.94 2.74
C LYS A 88 10.71 -2.74 1.87
N PHE A 89 9.50 -2.18 2.02
CA PHE A 89 9.12 -0.99 1.24
C PHE A 89 9.92 0.24 1.65
N PHE A 90 10.27 0.37 2.94
CA PHE A 90 11.16 1.43 3.39
C PHE A 90 12.58 1.26 2.86
N GLU A 91 13.09 0.03 2.79
CA GLU A 91 14.40 -0.25 2.18
C GLU A 91 14.42 0.18 0.71
N HIS A 92 13.44 -0.28 -0.07
CA HIS A 92 13.30 0.11 -1.47
C HIS A 92 13.09 1.61 -1.67
N TRP A 93 12.31 2.25 -0.78
CA TRP A 93 12.08 3.68 -0.84
C TRP A 93 13.33 4.48 -0.49
N LYS A 94 14.15 4.07 0.50
CA LYS A 94 15.40 4.75 0.86
C LYS A 94 16.43 4.80 -0.27
N ASP A 95 16.39 3.81 -1.17
CA ASP A 95 17.36 3.74 -2.27
C ASP A 95 17.16 4.83 -3.33
N ASN A 96 15.91 5.25 -3.59
CA ASN A 96 15.61 6.16 -4.70
C ASN A 96 14.50 7.19 -4.43
N GLY A 97 13.72 7.04 -3.37
CA GLY A 97 12.63 7.93 -3.01
C GLY A 97 11.51 8.01 -4.04
N THR A 98 11.35 7.03 -4.92
CA THR A 98 10.41 7.09 -6.05
C THR A 98 9.13 6.27 -5.84
N LEU A 99 9.03 5.48 -4.77
CA LEU A 99 7.82 4.71 -4.51
C LEU A 99 6.59 5.62 -4.40
N SER A 100 5.49 5.18 -5.02
CA SER A 100 4.20 5.86 -4.96
C SER A 100 3.07 4.84 -4.87
N PHE A 101 2.71 4.46 -3.66
CA PHE A 101 1.59 3.55 -3.42
C PHE A 101 0.89 3.82 -2.08
N TRP A 102 -0.32 3.30 -1.94
CA TRP A 102 -1.10 3.26 -0.72
C TRP A 102 -1.36 1.81 -0.32
N LEU A 103 -1.22 1.52 0.96
CA LEU A 103 -1.41 0.21 1.55
C LEU A 103 -2.29 0.38 2.77
N GLU A 104 -3.39 -0.36 2.81
CA GLU A 104 -4.37 -0.30 3.90
C GLU A 104 -4.71 -1.72 4.35
N PHE A 105 -4.76 -1.88 5.66
CA PHE A 105 -5.02 -3.16 6.31
C PHE A 105 -6.19 -3.01 7.27
N ASP A 106 -6.97 -4.08 7.41
CA ASP A 106 -7.85 -4.19 8.56
C ASP A 106 -7.05 -4.23 9.88
N ARG A 107 -7.67 -3.76 10.96
CA ARG A 107 -7.01 -3.66 12.28
C ARG A 107 -6.46 -4.99 12.78
N GLU A 108 -7.15 -6.08 12.46
CA GLU A 108 -6.82 -7.43 12.90
C GLU A 108 -5.71 -8.06 12.05
N ALA A 109 -5.43 -7.48 10.88
CA ALA A 109 -4.41 -7.96 9.96
C ALA A 109 -2.99 -7.47 10.30
N VAL A 110 -2.81 -6.64 11.33
CA VAL A 110 -1.51 -6.06 11.71
C VAL A 110 -1.31 -6.17 13.22
N ASP A 111 -0.09 -6.48 13.62
CA ASP A 111 0.28 -6.44 15.04
C ASP A 111 0.35 -4.98 15.55
N PRO A 112 -0.36 -4.63 16.64
CA PRO A 112 -0.36 -3.27 17.17
C PRO A 112 1.01 -2.76 17.64
N GLU A 113 1.88 -3.62 18.19
CA GLU A 113 3.20 -3.26 18.66
C GLU A 113 4.15 -2.99 17.50
N ASP A 114 4.09 -3.81 16.45
CA ASP A 114 4.82 -3.62 15.20
C ASP A 114 4.42 -2.29 14.55
N TRP A 115 3.12 -1.99 14.49
CA TRP A 115 2.64 -0.76 13.89
C TRP A 115 3.01 0.49 14.71
N GLN A 116 2.98 0.38 16.04
CA GLN A 116 3.49 1.43 16.94
C GLN A 116 5.00 1.66 16.76
N THR A 117 5.77 0.59 16.53
CA THR A 117 7.18 0.68 16.21
C THR A 117 7.41 1.44 14.91
N LEU A 118 6.58 1.16 13.89
CA LEU A 118 6.63 1.85 12.61
C LEU A 118 6.33 3.34 12.74
N LEU A 119 5.30 3.73 13.50
CA LEU A 119 4.98 5.13 13.74
C LEU A 119 6.16 5.91 14.34
N LYS A 120 6.89 5.31 15.29
CA LYS A 120 8.01 5.98 15.97
C LYS A 120 9.21 6.26 15.08
N LYS A 121 9.26 5.73 13.84
CA LYS A 121 10.34 6.00 12.88
C LYS A 121 10.31 7.40 12.28
N GLY A 122 9.16 8.10 12.35
CA GLY A 122 8.97 9.42 11.77
C GLY A 122 8.57 10.49 12.78
N GLN A 123 8.22 11.66 12.24
CA GLN A 123 7.60 12.72 13.03
C GLN A 123 6.13 12.36 13.28
N VAL A 124 5.83 11.97 14.52
CA VAL A 124 4.47 11.63 14.94
C VAL A 124 3.68 12.89 15.27
N THR A 125 2.46 12.98 14.78
CA THR A 125 1.50 14.05 15.06
C THR A 125 0.13 13.42 15.28
N GLU A 126 -0.52 13.76 16.39
CA GLU A 126 -1.93 13.49 16.59
C GLU A 126 -2.74 14.56 15.85
N PHE A 127 -3.66 14.13 14.98
CA PHE A 127 -4.48 15.05 14.18
C PHE A 127 -5.96 15.00 14.52
N GLU A 128 -6.41 13.92 15.17
CA GLU A 128 -7.70 13.80 15.85
C GLU A 128 -7.49 12.97 17.12
N PRO A 129 -8.39 13.03 18.12
CA PRO A 129 -8.28 12.25 19.34
C PRO A 129 -8.07 10.76 19.05
N ASP A 130 -6.98 10.19 19.55
CA ASP A 130 -6.58 8.80 19.35
C ASP A 130 -6.24 8.42 17.88
N ASN A 131 -6.03 9.39 17.00
CA ASN A 131 -5.62 9.19 15.60
C ASN A 131 -4.28 9.90 15.33
N PHE A 132 -3.29 9.10 14.98
CA PHE A 132 -1.90 9.51 14.80
C PHE A 132 -1.47 9.32 13.37
N ARG A 133 -0.65 10.26 12.91
CA ARG A 133 0.07 10.20 11.65
C ARG A 133 1.56 10.29 11.95
N SER A 134 2.36 9.43 11.34
CA SER A 134 3.81 9.55 11.32
C SER A 134 4.26 9.88 9.90
N VAL A 135 5.14 10.87 9.77
CA VAL A 135 5.69 11.27 8.48
C VAL A 135 7.21 11.17 8.51
N ILE A 136 7.77 10.51 7.49
CA ILE A 136 9.20 10.37 7.29
C ILE A 136 9.53 11.03 5.96
N LYS A 137 10.40 12.04 5.98
CA LYS A 137 10.92 12.66 4.75
C LYS A 137 12.08 11.82 4.22
N HIS A 138 12.15 11.64 2.91
CA HIS A 138 13.33 11.07 2.29
C HIS A 138 14.51 12.04 2.41
N GLU A 139 15.72 11.53 2.61
CA GLU A 139 16.90 12.37 2.85
C GLU A 139 17.26 13.26 1.65
N THR A 140 17.15 12.70 0.44
CA THR A 140 17.63 13.34 -0.80
C THR A 140 16.56 13.54 -1.87
N ALA A 141 15.41 12.89 -1.75
CA ALA A 141 14.36 12.90 -2.78
C ALA A 141 13.18 13.73 -2.29
N LYS A 142 12.44 14.33 -3.22
CA LYS A 142 11.20 15.06 -2.92
C LYS A 142 10.05 14.09 -2.63
N SER A 143 10.18 13.28 -1.59
CA SER A 143 9.21 12.24 -1.25
C SER A 143 9.07 12.05 0.25
N ILE A 144 7.94 11.47 0.64
CA ILE A 144 7.63 11.13 2.02
C ILE A 144 7.04 9.72 2.10
N ALA A 145 7.27 9.09 3.24
CA ALA A 145 6.49 7.95 3.71
C ALA A 145 5.56 8.43 4.84
N ILE A 146 4.32 7.96 4.84
CA ILE A 146 3.28 8.35 5.79
C ILE A 146 2.64 7.10 6.36
N CYS A 147 2.58 6.99 7.67
CA CYS A 147 1.89 5.92 8.37
C CYS A 147 0.74 6.52 9.18
N TYR A 148 -0.43 5.89 9.11
CA TYR A 148 -1.58 6.23 9.94
C TYR A 148 -1.88 5.10 10.90
N ALA A 149 -2.22 5.45 12.14
CA ALA A 149 -2.82 4.54 13.08
C ALA A 149 -3.80 5.30 13.96
N GLY A 150 -4.83 4.62 14.43
CA GLY A 150 -5.69 5.23 15.42
C GLY A 150 -6.90 4.38 15.75
N LYS A 151 -7.68 4.84 16.72
CA LYS A 151 -8.87 4.12 17.20
C LYS A 151 -9.99 4.03 16.15
N TYR A 152 -10.02 4.97 15.20
CA TYR A 152 -11.06 5.00 14.15
C TYR A 152 -10.52 4.83 12.73
N LEU A 153 -9.19 4.74 12.57
CA LEU A 153 -8.53 4.55 11.27
C LEU A 153 -7.96 3.16 11.08
N TYR A 154 -8.09 2.64 9.86
CA TYR A 154 -7.37 1.46 9.40
C TYR A 154 -5.86 1.75 9.38
N PRO A 155 -5.02 0.83 9.90
CA PRO A 155 -3.58 0.89 9.69
C PRO A 155 -3.27 1.07 8.20
N SER A 156 -2.62 2.17 7.86
CA SER A 156 -2.27 2.45 6.46
C SER A 156 -0.90 3.08 6.30
N LEU A 157 -0.25 2.72 5.21
CA LEU A 157 1.07 3.17 4.80
C LEU A 157 1.00 3.74 3.39
N GLY A 158 1.48 4.97 3.22
CA GLY A 158 1.59 5.63 1.93
C GLY A 158 3.02 6.04 1.65
N PHE A 159 3.49 5.78 0.44
CA PHE A 159 4.66 6.46 -0.11
C PHE A 159 4.19 7.47 -1.15
N ARG A 160 4.73 8.69 -1.10
CA ARG A 160 4.34 9.79 -1.99
C ARG A 160 5.58 10.52 -2.47
N THR A 161 5.72 10.62 -3.77
CA THR A 161 6.78 11.39 -4.42
C THR A 161 6.16 12.62 -5.08
N CYS A 162 6.83 13.77 -4.96
CA CYS A 162 6.47 14.98 -5.67
C CYS A 162 6.51 14.75 -7.18
N THR A 163 5.46 15.17 -7.88
CA THR A 163 5.34 15.05 -9.34
C THR A 163 5.26 16.40 -10.04
N CYS A 164 5.60 17.52 -9.38
CA CYS A 164 5.53 18.85 -10.01
C CYS A 164 6.39 18.99 -11.27
N ASP A 165 7.48 18.22 -11.38
CA ASP A 165 8.34 18.19 -12.57
C ASP A 165 7.71 17.38 -13.73
N LEU A 166 6.65 16.60 -13.46
CA LEU A 166 5.98 15.71 -14.40
C LEU A 166 4.54 16.12 -14.74
N SER A 167 3.85 16.80 -13.81
CA SER A 167 2.44 17.14 -13.89
C SER A 167 2.16 18.43 -13.11
N GLU A 168 1.19 19.22 -13.59
CA GLU A 168 0.63 20.35 -12.83
C GLU A 168 -0.14 19.87 -11.59
N GLU A 169 -0.68 18.65 -11.66
CA GLU A 169 -1.38 17.97 -10.57
C GLU A 169 -0.37 17.12 -9.77
N CYS A 170 0.01 17.62 -8.60
CA CYS A 170 0.91 16.94 -7.67
C CYS A 170 0.14 16.55 -6.40
N PHE A 171 -0.14 15.25 -6.24
CA PHE A 171 -0.89 14.73 -5.10
C PHE A 171 -0.25 15.13 -3.76
N LEU A 172 1.08 15.09 -3.68
CA LEU A 172 1.81 15.47 -2.48
C LEU A 172 1.59 16.94 -2.11
N LYS A 173 1.58 17.84 -3.10
CA LYS A 173 1.32 19.26 -2.91
C LYS A 173 -0.11 19.53 -2.44
N GLU A 174 -1.06 18.79 -3.01
CA GLU A 174 -2.49 18.96 -2.75
C GLU A 174 -2.90 18.45 -1.37
N HIS A 175 -2.45 17.26 -0.99
CA HIS A 175 -2.90 16.58 0.23
C HIS A 175 -1.97 16.78 1.42
N TYR A 176 -0.71 17.15 1.18
CA TYR A 176 0.32 17.32 2.19
C TYR A 176 1.20 18.56 1.92
N PRO A 177 0.59 19.75 1.74
CA PRO A 177 1.33 20.96 1.39
C PRO A 177 2.43 21.29 2.41
N GLU A 178 2.23 20.95 3.69
CA GLU A 178 3.21 21.18 4.76
C GLU A 178 4.51 20.38 4.60
N TYR A 179 4.48 19.29 3.81
CA TYR A 179 5.64 18.44 3.54
C TYR A 179 6.16 18.59 2.10
N HIS A 180 5.58 19.51 1.31
CA HIS A 180 5.96 19.73 -0.08
C HIS A 180 7.10 20.76 -0.26
N ASP A 181 7.50 21.46 0.81
CA ASP A 181 8.65 22.37 0.78
C ASP A 181 9.96 21.56 0.87
N PHE A 182 10.57 21.33 -0.30
CA PHE A 182 11.81 20.55 -0.50
C PHE A 182 12.91 21.42 -1.12
#